data_AF-A0A6L8NA21-F1
#
_entry.id   AF-A0A6L8NA21-F1
#
_cell.length_a   1.000
_cell.length_b   1.000
_cell.length_c   1.000
_cell.angle_alpha   90.00
_cell.angle_beta   90.00
_cell.angle_gamma   90.00
#
_symmetry.space_group_name_H-M   'P 1'
#
loop_
_entity.id
_entity.type
_entity.pdbx_description
1 polymer ?
#
loop_
_entity_poly.entity_id
_entity_poly.type
_entity_poly.pdbx_seq_one_letter_code
_entity_poly.pdbx_strand_id
1 'polypeptide(L)'
;PGPSPWARPARVAQGSPSGGPGNGVLVADLAVPRRPPGAAYTVNDRLLVATALMIADWNRAHGAPPGPMRITMPVDDRPRGADMPMGNGTRLVQVPFTAAELASAGRGAVDELLYRTAARTRALKAVPRPQLGYGVGLLAAPVVPVAWRAVAARALRTAAGPWTSTALLSNIGRVPYALDFGDAGRADAVWFSAPTRMPRGLSVTTASSAGRLHLALRWSKALLGREDGARLLELFERHLDATENATTGYGGATEGDSR
;
A
#
# COMPACT_ATOMS: atom_id res chain seq x y z
N PRO A 1 19.58 -4.20 -4.73
CA PRO A 1 19.42 -5.00 -3.48
C PRO A 1 18.38 -4.38 -2.52
N GLY A 2 17.53 -5.20 -1.90
CA GLY A 2 16.56 -4.73 -0.89
C GLY A 2 17.19 -4.60 0.51
N PRO A 3 16.51 -3.97 1.49
CA PRO A 3 16.98 -3.93 2.87
C PRO A 3 16.99 -5.34 3.49
N SER A 4 17.87 -5.57 4.46
CA SER A 4 17.92 -6.83 5.22
C SER A 4 16.52 -7.18 5.76
N PRO A 5 16.06 -8.46 5.66
CA PRO A 5 14.76 -8.87 6.19
C PRO A 5 14.66 -8.68 7.72
N TRP A 6 15.79 -8.66 8.41
CA TRP A 6 15.88 -8.49 9.87
C TRP A 6 15.86 -7.02 10.31
N ALA A 7 16.12 -6.08 9.39
CA ALA A 7 16.07 -4.65 9.70
C ALA A 7 14.65 -4.25 10.16
N ARG A 8 14.54 -3.44 11.20
CA ARG A 8 13.26 -2.92 11.68
C ARG A 8 12.70 -1.91 10.66
N PRO A 9 11.46 -2.05 10.17
CA PRO A 9 10.85 -1.04 9.32
C PRO A 9 10.68 0.27 10.08
N ALA A 10 10.91 1.39 9.41
CA ALA A 10 10.49 2.70 9.87
C ALA A 10 8.98 2.68 10.14
N ARG A 11 8.56 3.32 11.22
CA ARG A 11 7.15 3.56 11.56
C ARG A 11 6.72 4.88 10.94
N VAL A 12 5.41 5.04 10.74
CA VAL A 12 4.85 6.37 10.48
C VAL A 12 5.07 7.20 11.75
N ALA A 13 5.66 8.39 11.61
CA ALA A 13 5.88 9.31 12.71
C ALA A 13 4.53 9.75 13.29
N GLN A 14 4.48 9.92 14.62
CA GLN A 14 3.30 10.41 15.30
C GLN A 14 3.07 11.89 14.92
N GLY A 15 1.82 12.23 14.60
CA GLY A 15 1.40 13.60 14.32
C GLY A 15 0.80 14.26 15.55
N SER A 16 -0.44 14.71 15.42
CA SER A 16 -1.28 15.30 16.46
C SER A 16 -2.44 14.35 16.82
N PRO A 17 -2.21 13.27 17.60
CA PRO A 17 -3.26 12.29 17.92
C PRO A 17 -4.50 12.95 18.53
N SER A 18 -5.68 12.58 18.02
CA SER A 18 -6.96 13.11 18.49
C SER A 18 -7.40 12.57 19.88
N GLY A 19 -6.60 11.71 20.50
CA GLY A 19 -6.95 11.04 21.76
C GLY A 19 -7.99 9.93 21.60
N GLY A 20 -7.95 8.94 22.51
CA GLY A 20 -8.93 7.85 22.59
C GLY A 20 -8.77 6.71 21.56
N PRO A 21 -9.51 5.60 21.76
CA PRO A 21 -9.47 4.47 20.84
C PRO A 21 -10.18 4.77 19.52
N GLY A 22 -9.76 4.09 18.45
CA GLY A 22 -10.47 4.11 17.17
C GLY A 22 -9.59 4.52 16.00
N ASN A 23 -10.26 4.79 14.87
CA ASN A 23 -9.61 5.16 13.62
C ASN A 23 -10.26 6.42 13.04
N GLY A 24 -9.44 7.27 12.40
CA GLY A 24 -9.92 8.25 11.43
C GLY A 24 -9.94 7.65 10.03
N VAL A 25 -10.81 8.19 9.18
CA VAL A 25 -10.84 7.85 7.76
C VAL A 25 -11.06 9.14 6.97
N LEU A 26 -10.34 9.27 5.86
CA LEU A 26 -10.52 10.30 4.86
C LEU A 26 -10.68 9.59 3.52
N VAL A 27 -11.68 9.99 2.73
CA VAL A 27 -11.86 9.51 1.36
C VAL A 27 -11.58 10.64 0.39
N ALA A 28 -11.00 10.30 -0.75
CA ALA A 28 -10.71 11.23 -1.83
C ALA A 28 -11.02 10.57 -3.17
N ASP A 29 -11.44 11.40 -4.13
CA ASP A 29 -11.70 10.96 -5.49
C ASP A 29 -10.65 11.59 -6.42
N LEU A 30 -9.80 10.75 -6.99
CA LEU A 30 -8.60 11.12 -7.73
C LEU A 30 -8.68 10.71 -9.20
N ALA A 31 -7.89 11.37 -10.05
CA ALA A 31 -7.68 10.90 -11.41
C ALA A 31 -7.01 9.52 -11.38
N VAL A 32 -7.44 8.60 -12.25
CA VAL A 32 -6.74 7.31 -12.41
C VAL A 32 -5.38 7.57 -13.06
N PRO A 33 -4.27 7.10 -12.46
CA PRO A 33 -2.97 7.37 -13.01
C PRO A 33 -2.81 6.83 -14.43
N ARG A 34 -2.44 7.68 -15.39
CA ARG A 34 -2.31 7.32 -16.80
C ARG A 34 -1.04 6.52 -17.01
N ARG A 35 -1.17 5.24 -17.35
CA ARG A 35 -0.03 4.37 -17.68
C ARG A 35 0.23 4.40 -19.18
N PRO A 36 1.41 4.85 -19.64
CA PRO A 36 1.76 4.73 -21.05
C PRO A 36 1.75 3.26 -21.52
N PRO A 37 1.39 3.00 -22.79
CA PRO A 37 1.57 1.70 -23.40
C PRO A 37 3.02 1.21 -23.22
N GLY A 38 3.20 -0.07 -22.89
CA GLY A 38 4.53 -0.66 -22.72
C GLY A 38 5.27 -0.31 -21.41
N ALA A 39 4.70 0.54 -20.52
CA ALA A 39 5.36 0.87 -19.26
C ALA A 39 5.68 -0.38 -18.42
N ALA A 40 6.92 -0.45 -17.92
CA ALA A 40 7.45 -1.59 -17.17
C ALA A 40 6.86 -1.76 -15.75
N TYR A 41 6.02 -0.82 -15.32
CA TYR A 41 5.37 -0.76 -14.01
C TYR A 41 3.84 -0.74 -14.15
N THR A 42 3.13 -0.99 -13.06
CA THR A 42 1.65 -1.00 -12.97
C THR A 42 1.13 0.19 -12.16
N VAL A 43 -0.19 0.45 -12.23
CA VAL A 43 -0.85 1.44 -11.34
C VAL A 43 -0.57 1.12 -9.87
N ASN A 44 -0.60 -0.16 -9.51
CA ASN A 44 -0.30 -0.61 -8.16
C ASN A 44 1.15 -0.28 -7.72
N ASP A 45 2.12 -0.30 -8.64
CA ASP A 45 3.50 0.10 -8.33
C ASP A 45 3.61 1.61 -8.11
N ARG A 46 2.85 2.43 -8.86
CA ARG A 46 2.74 3.87 -8.59
C ARG A 46 2.13 4.16 -7.23
N LEU A 47 1.03 3.49 -6.89
CA LEU A 47 0.39 3.65 -5.57
C LEU A 47 1.34 3.24 -4.44
N LEU A 48 2.15 2.19 -4.62
CA LEU A 48 3.19 1.78 -3.68
C LEU A 48 4.25 2.88 -3.51
N VAL A 49 4.77 3.42 -4.62
CA VAL A 49 5.78 4.49 -4.59
C VAL A 49 5.23 5.77 -3.96
N ALA A 50 4.04 6.21 -4.37
CA ALA A 50 3.37 7.38 -3.81
C ALA A 50 3.14 7.23 -2.30
N THR A 51 2.68 6.07 -1.85
CA THR A 51 2.52 5.77 -0.41
C THR A 51 3.85 5.80 0.33
N ALA A 52 4.91 5.23 -0.25
CA ALA A 52 6.22 5.18 0.40
C ALA A 52 6.86 6.58 0.52
N LEU A 53 6.75 7.40 -0.53
CA LEU A 53 7.24 8.77 -0.54
C LEU A 53 6.43 9.68 0.39
N MET A 54 5.10 9.54 0.41
CA MET A 54 4.21 10.20 1.37
C MET A 54 4.68 9.97 2.81
N ILE A 55 4.94 8.70 3.18
CA ILE A 55 5.40 8.37 4.54
C ILE A 55 6.82 8.87 4.77
N ALA A 56 7.71 8.79 3.78
CA ALA A 56 9.09 9.27 3.90
C ALA A 56 9.16 10.77 4.16
N ASP A 57 8.35 11.55 3.44
CA ASP A 57 8.27 13.00 3.62
C ASP A 57 7.55 13.38 4.91
N TRP A 58 6.47 12.68 5.25
CA TRP A 58 5.80 12.84 6.55
C TRP A 58 6.78 12.63 7.70
N ASN A 59 7.51 11.52 7.69
CA ASN A 59 8.48 11.17 8.72
C ASN A 59 9.59 12.21 8.81
N ARG A 60 10.11 12.68 7.67
CA ARG A 60 11.15 13.72 7.63
C ARG A 60 10.65 15.03 8.22
N ALA A 61 9.43 15.44 7.87
CA ALA A 61 8.81 16.66 8.41
C ALA A 61 8.57 16.61 9.92
N HIS A 62 8.50 15.41 10.51
CA HIS A 62 8.34 15.18 11.95
C HIS A 62 9.64 14.76 12.64
N GLY A 63 10.80 14.96 11.99
CA GLY A 63 12.12 14.69 12.59
C GLY A 63 12.43 13.21 12.83
N ALA A 64 11.67 12.28 12.26
CA ALA A 64 11.95 10.86 12.39
C ALA A 64 13.18 10.46 11.54
N PRO A 65 14.07 9.60 12.07
CA PRO A 65 15.28 9.21 11.36
C PRO A 65 14.94 8.42 10.09
N PRO A 66 15.72 8.58 9.00
CA PRO A 66 15.57 7.75 7.81
C PRO A 66 15.75 6.27 8.15
N GLY A 67 14.86 5.43 7.62
CA GLY A 67 14.91 3.98 7.84
C GLY A 67 14.26 3.21 6.69
N PRO A 68 14.53 1.89 6.56
CA PRO A 68 13.90 1.08 5.54
C PRO A 68 12.40 0.99 5.79
N MET A 69 11.57 0.99 4.74
CA MET A 69 10.12 0.83 4.86
C MET A 69 9.68 -0.53 4.36
N ARG A 70 8.53 -1.01 4.86
CA ARG A 70 7.86 -2.19 4.31
C ARG A 70 6.39 -1.88 4.17
N ILE A 71 5.85 -1.96 2.96
CA ILE A 71 4.41 -1.80 2.74
C ILE A 71 3.82 -3.19 2.52
N THR A 72 2.86 -3.57 3.36
CA THR A 72 2.10 -4.79 3.14
C THR A 72 1.07 -4.56 2.06
N MET A 73 1.03 -5.47 1.10
CA MET A 73 0.10 -5.44 -0.01
C MET A 73 -0.58 -6.81 -0.15
N PRO A 74 -1.92 -6.87 -0.14
CA PRO A 74 -2.64 -8.08 -0.52
C PRO A 74 -2.52 -8.32 -2.03
N VAL A 75 -2.26 -9.55 -2.43
CA VAL A 75 -2.20 -10.02 -3.82
C VAL A 75 -3.22 -11.14 -3.97
N ASP A 76 -4.10 -10.99 -4.95
CA ASP A 76 -5.07 -12.03 -5.30
C ASP A 76 -4.37 -13.11 -6.14
N ASP A 77 -4.19 -14.31 -5.58
CA ASP A 77 -3.58 -15.46 -6.25
C ASP A 77 -4.65 -16.42 -6.81
N ARG A 78 -5.93 -16.02 -6.85
CA ARG A 78 -6.99 -16.91 -7.35
C ARG A 78 -6.79 -17.23 -8.83
N PRO A 79 -6.94 -18.50 -9.24
CA PRO A 79 -7.09 -18.83 -10.65
C PRO A 79 -8.35 -18.12 -11.17
N ARG A 80 -8.22 -17.50 -12.35
CA ARG A 80 -9.35 -16.85 -13.02
C ARG A 80 -10.01 -17.89 -13.92
N GLY A 81 -11.23 -18.31 -13.58
CA GLY A 81 -11.94 -19.37 -14.28
C GLY A 81 -13.31 -19.66 -13.67
N ALA A 82 -14.07 -20.54 -14.32
CA ALA A 82 -15.38 -20.99 -13.84
C ALA A 82 -15.28 -21.80 -12.53
N ASP A 83 -14.09 -22.32 -12.23
CA ASP A 83 -13.71 -23.07 -11.04
C ASP A 83 -13.16 -22.18 -9.90
N MET A 84 -13.23 -20.85 -10.05
CA MET A 84 -12.68 -19.92 -9.06
C MET A 84 -13.22 -20.24 -7.66
N PRO A 85 -12.36 -20.65 -6.70
CA PRO A 85 -12.83 -21.07 -5.39
C PRO A 85 -13.47 -19.90 -4.64
N MET A 86 -14.63 -20.16 -4.04
CA MET A 86 -15.29 -19.22 -3.13
C MET A 86 -14.51 -19.17 -1.80
N GLY A 87 -13.83 -18.07 -1.54
CA GLY A 87 -13.05 -17.88 -0.31
C GLY A 87 -12.00 -16.78 -0.41
N ASN A 88 -11.27 -16.54 0.68
CA ASN A 88 -10.17 -15.57 0.70
C ASN A 88 -8.91 -16.16 0.04
N GLY A 89 -8.74 -15.91 -1.26
CA GLY A 89 -7.54 -16.30 -2.02
C GLY A 89 -6.41 -15.26 -2.02
N THR A 90 -6.43 -14.33 -1.05
CA THR A 90 -5.49 -13.21 -1.01
C THR A 90 -4.26 -13.55 -0.18
N ARG A 91 -3.07 -13.45 -0.77
CA ARG A 91 -1.80 -13.56 -0.08
C ARG A 91 -1.25 -12.19 0.30
N LEU A 92 -0.73 -12.05 1.51
CA LEU A 92 -0.04 -10.83 1.93
C LEU A 92 1.43 -10.88 1.52
N VAL A 93 1.87 -9.92 0.70
CA VAL A 93 3.29 -9.68 0.42
C VAL A 93 3.76 -8.41 1.13
N GLN A 94 5.05 -8.34 1.44
CA GLN A 94 5.68 -7.10 1.91
C GLN A 94 6.59 -6.60 0.81
N VAL A 95 6.35 -5.37 0.36
CA VAL A 95 7.22 -4.68 -0.58
C VAL A 95 8.20 -3.84 0.23
N PRO A 96 9.49 -4.23 0.32
CA PRO A 96 10.47 -3.47 1.06
C PRO A 96 10.96 -2.27 0.27
N PHE A 97 11.37 -1.21 0.98
CA PHE A 97 12.04 -0.03 0.45
C PHE A 97 13.26 0.33 1.29
N THR A 98 14.36 0.76 0.67
CA THR A 98 15.56 1.24 1.40
C THR A 98 15.44 2.72 1.76
N ALA A 99 16.09 3.16 2.84
CA ALA A 99 16.14 4.59 3.18
C ALA A 99 16.80 5.42 2.05
N ALA A 100 17.84 4.86 1.42
CA ALA A 100 18.59 5.52 0.35
C ALA A 100 17.74 5.71 -0.92
N GLU A 101 16.97 4.70 -1.35
CA GLU A 101 16.12 4.84 -2.54
C GLU A 101 14.99 5.86 -2.34
N LEU A 102 14.42 5.92 -1.13
CA LEU A 102 13.41 6.92 -0.77
C LEU A 102 14.01 8.34 -0.74
N ALA A 103 15.21 8.50 -0.19
CA ALA A 103 15.90 9.79 -0.15
C ALA A 103 16.30 10.29 -1.55
N SER A 104 16.73 9.40 -2.45
CA SER A 104 17.06 9.76 -3.83
C SER A 104 15.83 10.09 -4.66
N ALA A 105 14.73 9.36 -4.49
CA ALA A 105 13.47 9.67 -5.17
C ALA A 105 12.93 11.06 -4.79
N GLY A 106 13.04 11.44 -3.52
CA GLY A 106 12.72 12.81 -3.07
C GLY A 106 13.61 13.91 -3.70
N ARG A 107 14.70 13.54 -4.38
CA ARG A 107 15.59 14.44 -5.14
C ARG A 107 15.45 14.29 -6.66
N GLY A 108 14.34 13.71 -7.14
CA GLY A 108 14.03 13.59 -8.56
C GLY A 108 14.26 12.20 -9.18
N ALA A 109 14.74 11.21 -8.42
CA ALA A 109 14.94 9.84 -8.94
C ALA A 109 13.67 8.96 -8.84
N VAL A 110 12.49 9.52 -9.13
CA VAL A 110 11.20 8.81 -8.97
C VAL A 110 11.06 7.66 -9.98
N ASP A 111 11.52 7.82 -11.22
CA ASP A 111 11.44 6.77 -12.25
C ASP A 111 12.25 5.53 -11.88
N GLU A 112 13.47 5.72 -11.36
CA GLU A 112 14.31 4.62 -10.93
C GLU A 112 13.66 3.87 -9.75
N LEU A 113 13.00 4.60 -8.84
CA LEU A 113 12.24 3.99 -7.76
C LEU A 113 11.03 3.20 -8.29
N LEU A 114 10.31 3.72 -9.28
CA LEU A 114 9.21 3.02 -9.94
C LEU A 114 9.68 1.74 -10.63
N TYR A 115 10.76 1.81 -11.41
CA TYR A 115 11.33 0.65 -12.11
C TYR A 115 11.76 -0.44 -11.13
N ARG A 116 12.51 -0.08 -10.08
CA ARG A 116 12.91 -1.00 -9.02
C ARG A 116 11.72 -1.61 -8.30
N THR A 117 10.69 -0.82 -8.01
CA THR A 117 9.47 -1.28 -7.35
C THR A 117 8.74 -2.29 -8.23
N ALA A 118 8.59 -2.01 -9.53
CA ALA A 118 7.94 -2.92 -10.46
C ALA A 118 8.71 -4.24 -10.65
N ALA A 119 10.04 -4.19 -10.74
CA ALA A 119 10.87 -5.40 -10.79
C ALA A 119 10.68 -6.25 -9.51
N ARG A 120 10.65 -5.59 -8.34
CA ARG A 120 10.47 -6.21 -7.02
C ARG A 120 9.09 -6.82 -6.85
N THR A 121 8.02 -6.12 -7.22
CA THR A 121 6.65 -6.64 -7.13
C THR A 121 6.42 -7.79 -8.11
N ARG A 122 6.99 -7.71 -9.33
CA ARG A 122 6.97 -8.83 -10.30
C ARG A 122 7.64 -10.07 -9.73
N ALA A 123 8.83 -9.94 -9.16
CA ALA A 123 9.53 -11.05 -8.50
C ALA A 123 8.73 -11.64 -7.32
N LEU A 124 8.12 -10.79 -6.48
CA LEU A 124 7.29 -11.24 -5.35
C LEU A 124 6.01 -11.98 -5.76
N LYS A 125 5.45 -11.62 -6.92
CA LYS A 125 4.25 -12.27 -7.49
C LYS A 125 4.60 -13.57 -8.20
N ALA A 126 5.79 -13.68 -8.80
CA ALA A 126 6.23 -14.86 -9.53
C ALA A 126 6.55 -16.08 -8.65
N VAL A 127 6.83 -15.88 -7.35
CA VAL A 127 7.13 -16.99 -6.41
C VAL A 127 5.83 -17.58 -5.88
N PRO A 128 5.50 -18.86 -6.16
CA PRO A 128 4.37 -19.55 -5.55
C PRO A 128 4.59 -19.63 -4.04
N ARG A 129 3.62 -19.16 -3.25
CA ARG A 129 3.66 -19.29 -1.79
C ARG A 129 2.28 -19.65 -1.26
N PRO A 130 2.19 -20.46 -0.18
CA PRO A 130 0.91 -20.75 0.44
C PRO A 130 0.27 -19.46 0.97
N GLN A 131 -1.06 -19.35 0.81
CA GLN A 131 -1.85 -18.18 1.20
C GLN A 131 -1.79 -17.91 2.71
N LEU A 132 -1.69 -18.99 3.49
CA LEU A 132 -1.38 -18.97 4.91
C LEU A 132 0.08 -19.45 5.06
N GLY A 133 0.98 -18.57 5.53
CA GLY A 133 2.36 -18.99 5.79
C GLY A 133 2.39 -20.20 6.71
N TYR A 134 3.36 -21.12 6.52
CA TYR A 134 3.43 -22.42 7.21
C TYR A 134 3.21 -22.37 8.73
N GLY A 135 3.60 -21.27 9.40
CA GLY A 135 3.39 -21.08 10.84
C GLY A 135 1.91 -20.91 11.27
N VAL A 136 1.03 -20.45 10.39
CA VAL A 136 -0.41 -20.36 10.68
C VAL A 136 -1.06 -21.73 10.65
N GLY A 137 -0.58 -22.67 9.84
CA GLY A 137 -1.03 -24.07 9.84
C GLY A 137 -0.78 -24.77 11.18
N LEU A 138 0.38 -24.52 11.80
CA LEU A 138 0.71 -25.00 13.14
C LEU A 138 -0.17 -24.37 14.23
N LEU A 139 -0.40 -23.05 14.16
CA LEU A 139 -1.34 -22.37 15.06
C LEU A 139 -2.80 -22.72 14.78
N ALA A 140 -3.11 -23.31 13.62
CA ALA A 140 -4.42 -23.80 13.22
C ALA A 140 -4.70 -25.23 13.71
N ALA A 141 -3.65 -25.99 14.08
CA ALA A 141 -3.76 -27.40 14.47
C ALA A 141 -4.72 -27.61 15.66
N PRO A 142 -5.60 -28.62 15.61
CA PRO A 142 -6.66 -28.83 16.59
C PRO A 142 -6.18 -29.34 17.96
N VAL A 143 -4.87 -29.44 18.17
CA VAL A 143 -4.24 -30.15 19.31
C VAL A 143 -4.12 -29.26 20.55
N VAL A 144 -4.27 -27.93 20.43
CA VAL A 144 -4.05 -26.99 21.54
C VAL A 144 -5.35 -26.27 21.93
N PRO A 145 -5.68 -26.14 23.23
CA PRO A 145 -6.85 -25.38 23.69
C PRO A 145 -6.89 -23.95 23.13
N VAL A 146 -8.10 -23.48 22.81
CA VAL A 146 -8.33 -22.16 22.19
C VAL A 146 -7.74 -21.01 23.03
N ALA A 147 -7.83 -21.09 24.36
CA ALA A 147 -7.29 -20.07 25.25
C ALA A 147 -5.75 -19.94 25.12
N TRP A 148 -5.04 -21.06 25.05
CA TRP A 148 -3.59 -21.06 24.89
C TRP A 148 -3.18 -20.57 23.51
N ARG A 149 -3.93 -20.93 22.46
CA ARG A 149 -3.73 -20.39 21.11
C ARG A 149 -3.94 -18.88 21.08
N ALA A 150 -4.94 -18.36 21.80
CA ALA A 150 -5.19 -16.93 21.90
C ALA A 150 -4.04 -16.19 22.62
N VAL A 151 -3.52 -16.75 23.71
CA VAL A 151 -2.37 -16.20 24.45
C VAL A 151 -1.11 -16.26 23.58
N ALA A 152 -0.80 -17.40 22.98
CA ALA A 152 0.36 -17.56 22.09
C ALA A 152 0.28 -16.62 20.88
N ALA A 153 -0.88 -16.50 20.24
CA ALA A 153 -1.10 -15.57 19.13
C ALA A 153 -1.00 -14.11 19.58
N ARG A 154 -1.40 -13.77 20.81
CA ARG A 154 -1.21 -12.43 21.37
C ARG A 154 0.27 -12.15 21.66
N ALA A 155 0.96 -13.07 22.32
CA ALA A 155 2.38 -12.95 22.61
C ALA A 155 3.22 -12.84 21.33
N LEU A 156 2.94 -13.68 20.33
CA LEU A 156 3.58 -13.63 19.02
C LEU A 156 3.30 -12.31 18.29
N ARG A 157 2.06 -11.80 18.33
CA ARG A 157 1.73 -10.49 17.74
C ARG A 157 2.48 -9.34 18.42
N THR A 158 2.60 -9.38 19.74
CA THR A 158 3.37 -8.37 20.50
C THR A 158 4.86 -8.48 20.17
N ALA A 159 5.42 -9.69 20.17
CA ALA A 159 6.82 -9.95 19.85
C ALA A 159 7.17 -9.60 18.40
N ALA A 160 6.27 -9.87 17.45
CA ALA A 160 6.43 -9.49 16.04
C ALA A 160 6.14 -7.99 15.77
N GLY A 161 5.64 -7.27 16.78
CA GLY A 161 5.30 -5.84 16.69
C GLY A 161 6.40 -5.00 16.04
N PRO A 162 7.68 -5.08 16.49
CA PRO A 162 8.80 -4.35 15.90
C PRO A 162 9.06 -4.65 14.42
N TRP A 163 8.71 -5.85 13.93
CA TRP A 163 8.88 -6.26 12.52
C TRP A 163 7.60 -6.10 11.68
N THR A 164 6.52 -5.63 12.28
CA THR A 164 5.30 -5.29 11.55
C THR A 164 5.63 -4.28 10.46
N SER A 165 5.01 -4.38 9.28
CA SER A 165 5.19 -3.42 8.19
C SER A 165 4.93 -1.97 8.62
N THR A 166 5.41 -1.02 7.83
CA THR A 166 5.20 0.42 8.02
C THR A 166 3.73 0.78 7.83
N ALA A 167 3.12 0.31 6.75
CA ALA A 167 1.72 0.58 6.38
C ALA A 167 1.13 -0.60 5.60
N LEU A 168 -0.18 -0.53 5.33
CA LEU A 168 -0.88 -1.41 4.40
C LEU A 168 -1.35 -0.60 3.19
N LEU A 169 -1.12 -1.12 1.98
CA LEU A 169 -1.74 -0.64 0.76
C LEU A 169 -2.58 -1.77 0.16
N SER A 170 -3.86 -1.52 -0.08
CA SER A 170 -4.73 -2.46 -0.79
C SER A 170 -5.34 -1.78 -2.01
N ASN A 171 -5.22 -2.42 -3.16
CA ASN A 171 -5.87 -1.97 -4.39
C ASN A 171 -6.71 -3.11 -4.93
N ILE A 172 -8.03 -2.93 -5.00
CA ILE A 172 -8.95 -3.94 -5.58
C ILE A 172 -9.12 -3.77 -7.09
N GLY A 173 -8.48 -2.75 -7.67
CA GLY A 173 -8.49 -2.47 -9.10
C GLY A 173 -9.82 -1.88 -9.57
N ARG A 174 -10.08 -2.07 -10.87
CA ARG A 174 -11.29 -1.59 -11.53
C ARG A 174 -12.47 -2.50 -11.17
N VAL A 175 -13.51 -1.94 -10.56
CA VAL A 175 -14.81 -2.60 -10.41
C VAL A 175 -15.42 -2.72 -11.82
N PRO A 176 -15.56 -3.93 -12.38
CA PRO A 176 -15.77 -4.09 -13.81
C PRO A 176 -17.24 -3.92 -14.24
N TYR A 177 -18.18 -3.91 -13.29
CA TYR A 177 -19.61 -3.71 -13.52
C TYR A 177 -20.09 -2.50 -12.74
N ALA A 178 -21.11 -1.83 -13.26
CA ALA A 178 -21.85 -0.85 -12.47
C ALA A 178 -22.64 -1.60 -11.40
N LEU A 179 -22.54 -1.15 -10.15
CA LEU A 179 -23.41 -1.64 -9.09
C LEU A 179 -24.78 -1.00 -9.32
N ASP A 180 -25.68 -1.75 -9.95
CA ASP A 180 -27.04 -1.35 -10.24
C ASP A 180 -27.97 -1.90 -9.14
N PHE A 181 -28.70 -1.01 -8.47
CA PHE A 181 -29.63 -1.33 -7.40
C PHE A 181 -31.08 -1.23 -7.87
N GLY A 182 -31.33 -1.33 -9.18
CA GLY A 182 -32.67 -1.25 -9.78
C GLY A 182 -33.24 0.16 -9.63
N ASP A 183 -34.44 0.27 -9.07
CA ASP A 183 -35.13 1.54 -8.88
C ASP A 183 -34.35 2.53 -7.98
N ALA A 184 -33.43 2.03 -7.15
CA ALA A 184 -32.55 2.86 -6.31
C ALA A 184 -31.36 3.46 -7.08
N GLY A 185 -31.20 3.14 -8.36
CA GLY A 185 -30.19 3.69 -9.25
C GLY A 185 -28.85 2.96 -9.22
N ARG A 186 -27.83 3.58 -9.83
CA ARG A 186 -26.49 3.00 -10.03
C ARG A 186 -25.49 3.70 -9.12
N ALA A 187 -24.50 2.95 -8.60
CA ALA A 187 -23.40 3.54 -7.86
C ALA A 187 -22.46 4.33 -8.79
N ASP A 188 -22.25 5.60 -8.47
CA ASP A 188 -21.25 6.44 -9.14
C ASP A 188 -19.82 6.11 -8.65
N ALA A 189 -19.68 5.70 -7.39
CA ALA A 189 -18.40 5.51 -6.74
C ALA A 189 -18.41 4.35 -5.73
N VAL A 190 -17.25 3.72 -5.57
CA VAL A 190 -17.05 2.60 -4.64
C VAL A 190 -15.81 2.86 -3.80
N TRP A 191 -16.01 3.04 -2.50
CA TRP A 191 -14.93 3.14 -1.53
C TRP A 191 -14.87 1.87 -0.69
N PHE A 192 -13.66 1.45 -0.36
CA PHE A 192 -13.45 0.48 0.70
C PHE A 192 -12.33 0.96 1.60
N SER A 193 -12.35 0.49 2.85
CA SER A 193 -11.29 0.75 3.80
C SER A 193 -10.93 -0.54 4.54
N ALA A 194 -9.65 -0.75 4.76
CA ALA A 194 -9.16 -1.86 5.56
C ALA A 194 -9.07 -1.44 7.03
N PRO A 195 -9.34 -2.33 8.00
CA PRO A 195 -9.13 -2.02 9.41
C PRO A 195 -7.67 -1.64 9.69
N THR A 196 -7.46 -0.47 10.29
CA THR A 196 -6.14 -0.01 10.75
C THR A 196 -6.01 -0.23 12.26
N ARG A 197 -4.86 -0.77 12.69
CA ARG A 197 -4.48 -0.94 14.10
C ARG A 197 -2.99 -0.68 14.28
N MET A 198 -2.60 -0.27 15.48
CA MET A 198 -1.19 -0.24 15.86
C MET A 198 -0.60 -1.67 15.83
N PRO A 199 0.68 -1.83 15.49
CA PRO A 199 1.71 -0.79 15.33
C PRO A 199 1.87 -0.22 13.90
N ARG A 200 1.02 -0.60 12.93
CA ARG A 200 1.04 0.02 11.58
C ARG A 200 0.45 1.42 11.62
N GLY A 201 -0.73 1.53 12.20
CA GLY A 201 -1.41 2.81 12.40
C GLY A 201 -1.84 3.56 11.13
N LEU A 202 -1.49 3.09 9.93
CA LEU A 202 -1.92 3.66 8.64
C LEU A 202 -2.24 2.58 7.60
N SER A 203 -3.34 2.76 6.87
CA SER A 203 -3.66 2.02 5.65
C SER A 203 -4.16 2.94 4.53
N VAL A 204 -3.83 2.55 3.32
CA VAL A 204 -4.19 3.19 2.05
C VAL A 204 -4.99 2.16 1.26
N THR A 205 -6.20 2.51 0.85
CA THR A 205 -7.05 1.61 0.08
C THR A 205 -7.57 2.31 -1.17
N THR A 206 -7.56 1.61 -2.30
CA THR A 206 -7.89 2.20 -3.61
C THR A 206 -8.73 1.27 -4.46
N ALA A 207 -9.84 1.80 -4.98
CA ALA A 207 -10.68 1.15 -5.99
C ALA A 207 -10.82 2.07 -7.18
N SER A 208 -11.17 1.54 -8.35
CA SER A 208 -11.52 2.37 -9.48
C SER A 208 -12.89 2.01 -10.03
N SER A 209 -13.75 3.00 -10.20
CA SER A 209 -15.04 2.88 -10.89
C SER A 209 -15.26 4.15 -11.71
N ALA A 210 -16.02 4.07 -12.81
CA ALA A 210 -16.35 5.22 -13.67
C ALA A 210 -15.13 6.08 -14.11
N GLY A 211 -13.96 5.46 -14.33
CA GLY A 211 -12.75 6.17 -14.76
C GLY A 211 -12.05 6.99 -13.66
N ARG A 212 -12.48 6.84 -12.41
CA ARG A 212 -11.96 7.56 -11.23
C ARG A 212 -11.28 6.61 -10.25
N LEU A 213 -10.33 7.13 -9.46
CA LEU A 213 -9.62 6.40 -8.42
C LEU A 213 -10.15 6.84 -7.05
N HIS A 214 -10.90 5.95 -6.41
CA HIS A 214 -11.47 6.16 -5.08
C HIS A 214 -10.46 5.73 -4.02
N LEU A 215 -9.85 6.70 -3.36
CA LEU A 215 -8.88 6.52 -2.29
C LEU A 215 -9.57 6.58 -0.93
N ALA A 216 -9.19 5.70 0.00
CA ALA A 216 -9.43 5.90 1.41
C ALA A 216 -8.13 5.79 2.21
N LEU A 217 -7.82 6.83 2.96
CA LEU A 217 -6.76 6.86 3.96
C LEU A 217 -7.38 6.59 5.32
N ARG A 218 -6.96 5.51 5.98
CA ARG A 218 -7.43 5.17 7.33
C ARG A 218 -6.27 5.08 8.29
N TRP A 219 -6.35 5.82 9.40
CA TRP A 219 -5.30 5.85 10.42
C TRP A 219 -5.85 5.57 11.81
N SER A 220 -4.96 5.17 12.72
CA SER A 220 -5.28 5.07 14.14
C SER A 220 -5.31 6.45 14.78
N LYS A 221 -6.34 6.75 15.58
CA LYS A 221 -6.45 8.01 16.35
C LYS A 221 -5.35 8.18 17.39
N ALA A 222 -4.67 7.08 17.77
CA ALA A 222 -3.49 7.10 18.62
C ALA A 222 -2.21 7.53 17.87
N LEU A 223 -2.24 7.55 16.53
CA LEU A 223 -1.09 7.93 15.70
C LEU A 223 -1.25 9.34 15.12
N LEU A 224 -2.42 9.65 14.57
CA LEU A 224 -2.68 10.88 13.80
C LEU A 224 -4.04 11.49 14.15
N GLY A 225 -4.13 12.81 14.01
CA GLY A 225 -5.36 13.60 14.07
C GLY A 225 -6.04 13.73 12.71
N ARG A 226 -7.10 14.55 12.65
CA ARG A 226 -7.85 14.80 11.41
C ARG A 226 -7.05 15.60 10.40
N GLU A 227 -6.39 16.66 10.85
CA GLU A 227 -5.59 17.56 10.00
C GLU A 227 -4.37 16.84 9.41
N ASP A 228 -3.74 15.96 10.21
CA ASP A 228 -2.69 15.06 9.72
C ASP A 228 -3.16 14.19 8.55
N GLY A 229 -4.40 13.69 8.62
CA GLY A 229 -5.00 12.90 7.55
C GLY A 229 -5.16 13.68 6.25
N ALA A 230 -5.54 14.97 6.33
CA ALA A 230 -5.61 15.85 5.16
C ALA A 230 -4.21 16.14 4.60
N ARG A 231 -3.23 16.42 5.45
CA ARG A 231 -1.84 16.65 5.02
C ARG A 231 -1.21 15.41 4.40
N LEU A 232 -1.54 14.21 4.88
CA LEU A 232 -1.13 12.96 4.24
C LEU A 232 -1.77 12.76 2.88
N LEU A 233 -3.04 13.15 2.69
CA LEU A 233 -3.67 13.13 1.37
C LEU A 233 -2.93 14.04 0.40
N GLU A 234 -2.64 15.28 0.79
CA GLU A 234 -1.90 16.24 -0.05
C GLU A 234 -0.53 15.70 -0.47
N LEU A 235 0.19 15.07 0.47
CA LEU A 235 1.47 14.40 0.18
C LEU A 235 1.28 13.21 -0.76
N PHE A 236 0.24 12.41 -0.57
CA PHE A 236 -0.07 11.28 -1.45
C PHE A 236 -0.34 11.74 -2.87
N GLU A 237 -1.22 12.73 -3.06
CA GLU A 237 -1.57 13.28 -4.38
C GLU A 237 -0.33 13.84 -5.07
N ARG A 238 0.45 14.68 -4.37
CA ARG A 238 1.71 15.23 -4.90
C ARG A 238 2.66 14.15 -5.41
N HIS A 239 2.84 13.08 -4.64
CA HIS A 239 3.76 12.01 -5.02
C HIS A 239 3.17 11.12 -6.11
N LEU A 240 1.85 10.95 -6.15
CA LEU A 240 1.17 10.26 -7.25
C LEU A 240 1.37 11.02 -8.56
N ASP A 241 1.19 12.34 -8.56
CA ASP A 241 1.42 13.21 -9.71
C ASP A 241 2.89 13.20 -10.14
N ALA A 242 3.82 13.20 -9.17
CA ALA A 242 5.25 13.05 -9.46
C ALA A 242 5.57 11.73 -10.19
N THR A 243 4.86 10.64 -9.89
CA THR A 243 5.01 9.37 -10.63
C THR A 243 4.48 9.42 -12.06
N GLU A 244 3.62 10.38 -12.39
CA GLU A 244 3.15 10.60 -13.77
C GLU A 244 4.16 11.41 -14.57
N ASN A 245 4.61 12.53 -14.00
CA ASN A 245 5.50 13.49 -14.67
C ASN A 245 6.89 12.92 -14.94
N ALA A 246 7.41 12.10 -14.03
CA ALA A 246 8.70 11.44 -14.21
C ALA A 246 8.74 10.61 -15.51
N THR A 247 7.62 9.98 -15.86
CA THR A 247 7.52 9.19 -17.10
C THR A 247 7.39 10.03 -18.37
N THR A 248 6.88 11.25 -18.29
CA THR A 248 6.76 12.14 -19.47
C THR A 248 8.13 12.70 -19.89
N GLY A 249 9.06 12.87 -18.96
CA GLY A 249 10.41 13.42 -19.23
C GLY A 249 11.32 12.53 -20.08
N TYR A 250 11.05 11.22 -20.18
CA TYR A 250 11.86 10.29 -20.97
C TYR A 250 11.44 10.19 -22.44
N GLY A 251 10.26 10.73 -22.80
CA GLY A 251 9.71 10.65 -24.17
C GLY A 251 9.99 11.88 -25.06
N GLY A 252 10.64 12.93 -24.53
CA GLY A 252 10.84 14.20 -25.23
C GLY A 252 12.23 14.43 -25.84
N ALA A 253 13.14 13.46 -25.73
CA ALA A 253 14.52 13.62 -26.18
C ALA A 253 14.84 12.67 -27.34
N THR A 254 14.31 12.96 -28.53
CA THR A 254 14.98 12.83 -29.84
C THR A 254 13.99 13.15 -30.96
N GLU A 255 13.88 14.43 -31.33
CA GLU A 255 13.58 14.81 -32.71
C GLU A 255 14.30 16.13 -32.96
N GLY A 256 15.62 16.02 -33.08
CA GLY A 256 16.53 17.11 -33.41
C GLY A 256 17.07 16.91 -34.82
N ASP A 257 16.31 17.44 -35.77
CA ASP A 257 16.71 18.09 -37.02
C ASP A 257 18.12 17.74 -37.56
N SER A 258 18.16 16.89 -38.59
CA SER A 258 19.31 16.78 -39.50
C SER A 258 18.97 17.49 -40.80
N ARG A 259 19.48 18.72 -40.95
CA ARG A 259 19.71 19.34 -42.26
C ARG A 259 20.90 18.69 -42.95
#